data_AF-A0A651F9P1-F1
#
_entry.id   AF-A0A651F9P1-F1
#
_cell.length_a   1.000
_cell.length_b   1.000
_cell.length_c   1.000
_cell.angle_alpha   90.00
_cell.angle_beta   90.00
_cell.angle_gamma   90.00
#
_symmetry.space_group_name_H-M   'P 1'
#
loop_
_entity.id
_entity.type
_entity.pdbx_description
1 polymer ?
#
loop_
_entity_poly.entity_id
_entity_poly.type
_entity_poly.pdbx_seq_one_letter_code
_entity_poly.pdbx_strand_id
1 'polypeptide(L)' 'LLVLGEPNKNVYLSSRNLQGVNVVMYSDLNTYDIMRAQSVVFTEQALGNLQSTLS' A
#
# COMPACT_ATOMS: atom_id res chain seq x y z
N LEU A 1 -5.87 -1.28 4.13
CA LEU A 1 -5.04 -0.76 3.02
C LEU A 1 -3.63 -1.26 3.23
N LEU A 2 -3.05 -1.91 2.23
CA LEU A 2 -1.68 -2.41 2.28
C LEU A 2 -0.85 -1.67 1.23
N VAL A 3 0.21 -0.98 1.67
CA VAL A 3 1.03 -0.14 0.81
C VAL A 3 2.36 -0.83 0.54
N LEU A 4 2.66 -1.07 -0.73
CA LEU A 4 3.88 -1.74 -1.17
C LEU A 4 4.90 -0.75 -1.74
N GLY A 5 6.17 -0.92 -1.35
CA GLY A 5 7.30 -0.19 -1.91
C GLY A 5 7.78 -0.72 -3.25
N GLU A 6 7.56 -2.01 -3.52
CA GLU A 6 7.98 -2.68 -4.75
C GLU A 6 6.85 -3.58 -5.29
N PRO A 7 6.75 -3.72 -6.62
CA PRO A 7 5.74 -4.57 -7.25
C PRO A 7 6.08 -6.04 -7.03
N ASN A 8 5.45 -6.67 -6.04
CA ASN A 8 5.53 -8.11 -5.82
C ASN A 8 4.24 -8.80 -6.26
N LYS A 9 4.32 -9.56 -7.36
CA LYS A 9 3.18 -10.28 -7.96
C LYS A 9 2.55 -11.30 -7.01
N ASN A 10 3.35 -11.98 -6.19
CA ASN A 10 2.82 -12.98 -5.27
C ASN A 10 1.99 -12.33 -4.16
N VAL A 11 2.53 -11.28 -3.55
CA VAL A 11 1.80 -10.51 -2.53
C VAL A 11 0.54 -9.89 -3.13
N TYR A 12 0.63 -9.31 -4.33
CA TYR A 12 -0.53 -8.75 -5.02
C TYR A 12 -1.63 -9.80 -5.29
N LEU A 13 -1.27 -10.97 -5.81
CA LEU A 13 -2.23 -12.05 -6.10
C LEU A 13 -2.81 -12.70 -4.83
N SER A 14 -1.98 -12.94 -3.82
CA SER A 14 -2.43 -13.51 -2.53
C SER A 14 -3.32 -12.55 -1.75
N SER A 15 -3.05 -11.25 -1.81
CA SER A 15 -3.85 -10.24 -1.11
C SER A 15 -5.25 -10.07 -1.69
N ARG A 16 -5.46 -10.42 -2.97
CA ARG A 16 -6.80 -10.43 -3.59
C ARG A 16 -7.73 -11.50 -3.03
N ASN A 17 -7.19 -12.50 -2.32
CA ASN A 17 -7.99 -13.52 -1.66
C ASN A 17 -8.55 -13.04 -0.30
N LEU A 18 -8.09 -11.89 0.20
CA LEU A 18 -8.52 -11.32 1.47
C LEU A 18 -9.64 -10.30 1.23
N GLN A 19 -10.82 -10.55 1.79
CA GLN A 19 -11.97 -9.65 1.66
C GLN A 19 -11.72 -8.35 2.43
N GLY A 20 -12.03 -7.21 1.80
CA GLY A 20 -11.85 -5.88 2.40
C GLY A 20 -10.41 -5.35 2.42
N VAL A 21 -9.46 -6.08 1.85
CA VAL A 21 -8.07 -5.63 1.72
C VAL A 21 -7.85 -5.01 0.34
N ASN A 22 -7.49 -3.73 0.32
CA ASN A 22 -7.03 -3.06 -0.89
C ASN A 22 -5.49 -2.93 -0.84
N VAL A 23 -4.83 -3.33 -1.91
CA VAL A 23 -3.36 -3.25 -2.06
C VAL A 23 -3.04 -2.16 -3.07
N VAL A 24 -2.23 -1.20 -2.65
CA VAL A 24 -1.79 -0.07 -3.48
C VAL A 24 -0.28 0.05 -3.45
N MET A 25 0.30 0.56 -4.52
CA MET A 25 1.70 0.93 -4.54
C MET A 25 1.88 2.31 -3.91
N TYR A 26 3.07 2.62 -3.38
CA TYR A 26 3.36 3.94 -2.81
C TYR A 26 3.11 5.08 -3.82
N SER A 27 3.29 4.83 -5.12
CA SER A 27 3.05 5.77 -6.21
C SER A 27 1.57 6.10 -6.42
N ASP A 28 0.70 5.15 -6.12
CA ASP A 28 -0.74 5.21 -6.42
C ASP A 28 -1.55 5.52 -5.14
N LEU A 29 -0.88 5.97 -4.09
CA LEU A 29 -1.46 6.27 -2.80
C LEU A 29 -2.29 7.56 -2.87
N ASN A 30 -3.60 7.45 -2.66
CA ASN A 30 -4.51 8.59 -2.65
C ASN A 30 -5.09 8.86 -1.26
N THR A 31 -5.44 10.12 -0.98
CA THR A 31 -6.08 10.53 0.29
C THR A 31 -7.40 9.80 0.52
N TYR A 32 -8.16 9.52 -0.54
CA TYR A 32 -9.43 8.78 -0.45
C TYR A 32 -9.23 7.35 0.06
N ASP A 33 -8.21 6.64 -0.44
CA ASP A 33 -7.93 5.27 -0.03
C ASP A 33 -7.49 5.19 1.43
N ILE A 34 -6.77 6.22 1.91
CA ILE A 34 -6.39 6.35 3.32
C ILE A 34 -7.62 6.61 4.19
N MET A 35 -8.48 7.56 3.80
CA MET A 35 -9.70 7.90 4.56
C MET A 35 -10.72 6.75 4.59
N ARG A 36 -10.80 5.96 3.51
CA ARG A 36 -11.66 4.78 3.41
C ARG A 36 -11.13 3.59 4.21
N ALA A 37 -9.82 3.54 4.49
CA ALA A 37 -9.21 2.42 5.17
C ALA A 37 -9.42 2.48 6.69
N GLN A 38 -9.94 1.40 7.26
CA GLN A 38 -10.02 1.25 8.72
C GLN A 38 -8.65 1.02 9.37
N SER A 39 -7.70 0.45 8.63
CA SER A 39 -6.32 0.24 9.06
C SER A 39 -5.38 0.26 7.87
N VAL A 40 -4.21 0.89 8.05
CA VAL A 40 -3.17 1.05 7.02
C VAL A 40 -1.92 0.31 7.48
N VAL A 41 -1.38 -0.54 6.59
CA VAL A 41 -0.17 -1.31 6.82
C VAL A 41 0.85 -0.95 5.74
N PHE A 42 2.01 -0.45 6.16
CA PHE A 42 3.11 -0.08 5.29
C PHE A 42 4.22 -1.12 5.34
N THR A 43 4.88 -1.37 4.21
CA THR A 43 6.17 -2.07 4.20
C THR A 43 7.31 -1.08 4.43
N GLU A 44 8.44 -1.54 5.00
CA GLU A 44 9.60 -0.67 5.28
C GLU A 44 10.08 0.07 4.03
N GLN A 45 10.09 -0.61 2.89
CA GLN A 45 10.43 -0.03 1.59
C GLN A 45 9.43 1.06 1.16
N ALA A 46 8.13 0.86 1.40
CA ALA A 46 7.11 1.86 1.09
C ALA A 46 7.29 3.12 1.94
N LEU A 47 7.63 2.97 3.22
CA LEU A 47 7.85 4.08 4.13
C LEU A 47 9.06 4.93 3.72
N GLY A 48 10.18 4.27 3.35
CA GLY A 48 11.38 4.95 2.87
C GLY A 48 11.12 5.74 1.57
N ASN A 49 10.43 5.13 0.60
CA ASN A 49 10.10 5.78 -0.67
C ASN A 49 9.12 6.95 -0.49
N LEU A 50 8.17 6.82 0.43
CA LEU A 50 7.21 7.88 0.74
C LEU A 50 7.91 9.08 1.41
N GLN A 51 8.82 8.84 2.36
CA GLN A 51 9.59 9.90 3.01
C GLN A 51 10.48 10.65 2.00
N SER A 52 11.13 9.92 1.09
CA SER A 52 11.96 10.50 0.03
C SER A 52 11.15 11.38 -0.95
N THR A 53 9.90 10.99 -1.25
CA THR A 53 9.02 11.74 -2.17
C THR A 53 8.43 13.01 -1.54
N LEU A 54 8.30 13.05 -0.21
CA LEU A 54 7.76 14.21 0.54
C LEU A 54 8.84 15.18 1.04
N SER A 55 10.12 14.82 0.94
CA SER A 55 11.26 15.67 1.34
C SER A 55 11.72 16.56 0.19
#